data_AF-A0A0G0WTC7-F1
#
_entry.id   AF-A0A0G0WTC7-F1
#
_cell.length_a   1.000
_cell.length_b   1.000
_cell.length_c   1.000
_cell.angle_alpha   90.00
_cell.angle_beta   90.00
_cell.angle_gamma   90.00
#
_symmetry.space_group_name_H-M   'P 1'
#
loop_
_entity.id
_entity.type
_entity.pdbx_description
1 polymer ?
#
loop_
_entity_poly.entity_id
_entity_poly.type
_entity_poly.pdbx_seq_one_letter_code
_entity_poly.pdbx_strand_id
1 'polypeptide(L)'
;MKNSFYWKLIALVFVGAIVFTQIFDLKFENKESGPALSLKLRSGLLGADKNKEEPQEPDQALLEEEVLPLAGVVIPLKWGDLGKRMIEKGVIDSEKFESIYQLRGGLNNYEKALLYAENNDSIKIDKDNSGFILNLLWAFGLANKNPILEQGPMMDPKYGGAGRFASTGGWVIAKSDAMDYYSQYEFIKLTEEQQKLVEEVSKNIYRPCCGNSTYFPDCNHGLAMLGLLELLAAQGLSEEEMYKIALKVNSYWFPETYLTLAKYFEKRGVAWAEVEPKEVLGSVYSSASGYQEILKEIKPVSLPSGGCGV
;
A
#
# COMPACT_ATOMS: atom_id res chain seq x y z
N MET A 1 9.51 48.56 -26.69
CA MET A 1 9.06 47.66 -25.61
C MET A 1 7.62 47.14 -25.85
N LYS A 2 7.37 46.42 -26.96
CA LYS A 2 6.09 45.71 -27.21
C LYS A 2 6.28 44.24 -27.63
N ASN A 3 7.47 43.85 -28.07
CA ASN A 3 7.72 42.48 -28.57
C ASN A 3 7.90 41.41 -27.47
N SER A 4 8.27 41.77 -26.24
CA SER A 4 8.46 40.77 -25.16
C SER A 4 7.14 40.20 -24.63
N PHE A 5 6.05 40.97 -24.67
CA PHE A 5 4.74 40.54 -24.19
C PHE A 5 4.11 39.50 -25.12
N TYR A 6 4.26 39.67 -26.43
CA TYR A 6 3.72 38.75 -27.44
C TYR A 6 4.32 37.34 -27.35
N TRP A 7 5.64 37.23 -27.17
CA TRP A 7 6.29 35.91 -27.06
C TRP A 7 5.92 35.16 -25.78
N LYS A 8 5.70 35.88 -24.67
CA LYS A 8 5.24 35.26 -23.42
C LYS A 8 3.80 34.77 -23.50
N LEU A 9 2.93 35.50 -24.21
CA LEU A 9 1.55 35.10 -24.44
C LEU A 9 1.48 33.86 -25.35
N ILE A 10 2.29 33.81 -26.41
CA ILE A 10 2.38 32.65 -27.31
C ILE A 10 2.91 31.42 -26.57
N ALA A 11 3.93 31.58 -25.72
CA ALA A 11 4.47 30.48 -24.92
C ALA A 11 3.45 29.94 -23.90
N LEU A 12 2.68 30.81 -23.24
CA LEU A 12 1.61 30.41 -22.32
C LEU A 12 0.47 29.66 -23.02
N VAL A 13 0.09 30.09 -24.22
CA VAL A 13 -0.92 29.40 -25.04
C VAL A 13 -0.42 28.03 -25.50
N PHE A 14 0.86 27.91 -25.87
CA PHE A 14 1.46 26.63 -26.26
C PHE A 14 1.58 25.65 -25.08
N VAL A 15 2.02 26.11 -23.91
CA VAL A 15 2.10 25.26 -22.70
C VAL A 15 0.70 24.85 -22.25
N GLY A 16 -0.27 25.78 -22.28
CA GLY A 16 -1.67 25.48 -22.00
C GLY A 16 -2.26 24.44 -22.98
N ALA A 17 -1.96 24.54 -24.27
CA ALA A 17 -2.41 23.58 -25.28
C ALA A 17 -1.78 22.19 -25.09
N ILE A 18 -0.49 22.11 -24.74
CA ILE A 18 0.19 20.83 -24.50
C ILE A 18 -0.39 20.14 -23.26
N VAL A 19 -0.58 20.88 -22.16
CA VAL A 19 -1.21 20.35 -20.93
C VAL A 19 -2.66 19.93 -21.21
N PHE A 20 -3.39 20.69 -22.04
CA PHE A 20 -4.76 20.34 -22.43
C PHE A 20 -4.82 19.05 -23.26
N THR A 21 -3.85 18.81 -24.16
CA THR A 21 -3.77 17.56 -24.96
C THR A 21 -3.26 16.34 -24.19
N GLN A 22 -2.62 16.52 -23.03
CA GLN A 22 -2.22 15.43 -22.15
C GLN A 22 -3.30 15.02 -21.16
N ILE A 23 -4.29 15.89 -20.91
CA ILE A 23 -5.43 15.63 -20.01
C ILE A 23 -6.68 15.20 -20.81
N PHE A 24 -6.83 15.66 -22.05
CA PHE A 24 -7.95 15.29 -22.92
C PHE A 24 -7.43 14.62 -24.19
N ASP A 25 -7.79 13.35 -24.38
CA ASP A 25 -7.38 12.52 -25.52
C ASP A 25 -8.14 12.96 -26.79
N LEU A 26 -7.73 14.11 -27.36
CA LEU A 26 -8.31 14.69 -28.55
C LEU A 26 -7.67 14.08 -29.80
N LYS A 27 -8.35 13.07 -30.36
CA LYS A 27 -8.07 12.61 -31.74
C LYS A 27 -8.56 13.65 -32.74
N PHE A 28 -7.64 14.41 -33.32
CA PHE A 28 -7.93 15.26 -34.47
C PHE A 28 -7.89 14.43 -35.75
N GLU A 29 -9.07 14.08 -36.25
CA GLU A 29 -9.25 13.48 -37.57
C GLU A 29 -9.37 14.62 -38.59
N ASN A 30 -8.36 14.75 -39.47
CA ASN A 30 -8.40 15.73 -40.55
C ASN A 30 -9.50 15.34 -41.54
N LYS A 31 -10.61 16.08 -41.50
CA LYS A 31 -11.70 15.95 -42.47
C LYS A 31 -11.82 17.22 -43.29
N GLU A 32 -11.02 17.29 -44.35
CA GLU A 32 -11.36 18.12 -45.49
C GLU A 32 -12.58 17.51 -46.18
N SER A 33 -13.68 18.25 -46.26
CA SER A 33 -14.65 18.06 -47.35
C SER A 33 -15.65 19.21 -47.43
N GLY A 34 -15.55 19.98 -48.53
CA GLY A 34 -16.72 20.49 -49.26
C GLY A 34 -17.43 19.37 -50.05
N PRO A 35 -18.51 19.66 -50.80
CA PRO A 35 -19.80 19.03 -50.53
C PRO A 35 -20.12 17.75 -51.31
N ALA A 36 -20.86 16.87 -50.61
CA ALA A 36 -21.88 15.90 -51.01
C ALA A 36 -21.74 15.12 -52.33
N LEU A 37 -21.74 13.77 -52.22
CA LEU A 37 -22.58 12.91 -53.06
C LEU A 37 -22.88 11.57 -52.37
N SER A 38 -24.15 11.19 -52.34
CA SER A 38 -24.66 9.94 -51.78
C SER A 38 -24.43 8.74 -52.69
N LEU A 39 -24.11 7.57 -52.14
CA LEU A 39 -24.49 6.27 -52.73
C LEU A 39 -24.62 5.19 -51.64
N LYS A 40 -25.79 4.55 -51.57
CA LYS A 40 -26.05 3.32 -50.80
C LYS A 40 -25.64 2.11 -51.64
N LEU A 41 -24.93 1.12 -51.07
CA LEU A 41 -25.41 -0.27 -51.01
C LEU A 41 -24.54 -1.18 -50.11
N ARG A 42 -25.22 -2.20 -49.55
CA ARG A 42 -24.83 -3.21 -48.57
C ARG A 42 -23.51 -3.95 -48.86
N SER A 43 -22.76 -4.29 -47.82
CA SER A 43 -22.64 -5.68 -47.29
C SER A 43 -21.45 -5.84 -46.33
N GLY A 44 -21.69 -6.53 -45.21
CA GLY A 44 -20.75 -7.50 -44.65
C GLY A 44 -19.53 -7.01 -43.86
N LEU A 45 -19.48 -7.52 -42.62
CA LEU A 45 -18.31 -7.90 -41.83
C LEU A 45 -17.61 -6.87 -40.92
N LEU A 46 -17.58 -7.28 -39.64
CA LEU A 46 -16.59 -7.02 -38.59
C LEU A 46 -16.77 -5.76 -37.74
N GLY A 47 -17.79 -5.80 -36.87
CA GLY A 47 -17.71 -5.18 -35.55
C GLY A 47 -17.34 -6.26 -34.53
N ALA A 48 -16.08 -6.29 -34.09
CA ALA A 48 -15.66 -7.05 -32.92
C ALA A 48 -15.43 -6.06 -31.79
N ASP A 49 -16.37 -6.05 -30.83
CA ASP A 49 -16.23 -5.41 -29.54
C ASP A 49 -14.97 -5.93 -28.83
N LYS A 50 -13.97 -5.06 -28.66
CA LYS A 50 -12.81 -5.30 -27.80
C LYS A 50 -13.09 -4.81 -26.39
N ASN A 51 -14.02 -5.46 -25.71
CA ASN A 51 -14.17 -5.43 -24.25
C ASN A 51 -14.81 -6.75 -23.82
N LYS A 52 -14.07 -7.85 -24.03
CA LYS A 52 -14.27 -9.08 -23.27
C LYS A 52 -13.12 -9.16 -22.29
N GLU A 53 -13.43 -9.00 -21.01
CA GLU A 53 -12.59 -9.58 -19.96
C GLU A 53 -12.39 -11.05 -20.31
N GLU A 54 -11.14 -11.45 -20.45
CA GLU A 54 -10.78 -12.84 -20.70
C GLU A 54 -11.19 -13.63 -19.44
N PRO A 55 -11.90 -14.77 -19.57
CA PRO A 55 -12.27 -15.57 -18.41
C PRO A 55 -10.99 -15.94 -17.65
N GLN A 56 -10.89 -15.58 -16.35
CA GLN A 56 -9.80 -16.05 -15.50
C GLN A 56 -9.74 -17.58 -15.59
N GLU A 57 -8.55 -18.12 -15.88
CA GLU A 57 -8.35 -19.56 -15.87
C GLU A 57 -8.67 -20.10 -14.47
N PRO A 58 -9.36 -21.25 -14.33
CA PRO A 58 -9.79 -21.80 -13.04
C PRO A 58 -8.67 -21.92 -12.01
N ASP A 59 -7.44 -22.14 -12.47
CA ASP A 59 -6.22 -22.24 -11.67
C ASP A 59 -5.83 -20.89 -11.02
N GLN A 60 -6.00 -19.79 -11.75
CA GLN A 60 -5.71 -18.46 -11.25
C GLN A 60 -6.69 -18.01 -10.16
N ALA A 61 -7.98 -18.36 -10.29
CA ALA A 61 -8.97 -18.02 -9.27
C ALA A 61 -8.73 -18.75 -7.94
N LEU A 62 -8.28 -20.01 -8.00
CA LEU A 62 -7.90 -20.77 -6.81
C LEU A 62 -6.67 -20.19 -6.13
N LEU A 63 -5.63 -19.87 -6.91
CA LEU A 63 -4.42 -19.23 -6.39
C LEU A 63 -4.72 -17.85 -5.78
N GLU A 64 -5.61 -17.07 -6.41
CA GLU A 64 -6.05 -15.79 -5.86
C GLU A 64 -6.76 -15.95 -4.51
N GLU A 65 -7.62 -16.94 -4.33
CA GLU A 65 -8.28 -17.18 -3.04
C GLU A 65 -7.30 -17.70 -1.97
N GLU A 66 -6.25 -18.44 -2.34
CA GLU A 66 -5.21 -18.87 -1.40
C GLU A 66 -4.32 -17.73 -0.89
N VAL A 67 -3.98 -16.78 -1.77
CA VAL A 67 -3.09 -15.64 -1.44
C VAL A 67 -3.88 -14.46 -0.88
N LEU A 68 -5.04 -14.18 -1.45
CA LEU A 68 -5.89 -13.01 -1.20
C LEU A 68 -7.35 -13.43 -1.04
N PRO A 69 -7.71 -14.16 0.04
CA PRO A 69 -9.10 -14.57 0.26
C PRO A 69 -10.06 -13.39 0.12
N LEU A 70 -11.10 -13.55 -0.70
CA LEU A 70 -12.09 -12.49 -0.93
C LEU A 70 -12.81 -12.11 0.38
N ALA A 71 -12.98 -13.09 1.27
CA ALA A 71 -13.59 -12.87 2.57
C ALA A 71 -12.73 -12.02 3.51
N GLY A 72 -11.47 -11.74 3.17
CA GLY A 72 -10.50 -11.08 4.06
C GLY A 72 -9.89 -12.02 5.09
N VAL A 73 -9.01 -11.46 5.92
CA VAL A 73 -8.37 -12.15 7.04
C VAL A 73 -8.60 -11.38 8.32
N VAL A 74 -8.99 -12.09 9.37
CA VAL A 74 -9.03 -11.56 10.74
C VAL A 74 -7.66 -11.71 11.38
N ILE A 75 -7.10 -10.60 11.84
CA ILE A 75 -5.87 -10.52 12.61
C ILE A 75 -6.25 -10.68 14.09
N PRO A 76 -5.70 -11.70 14.80
CA PRO A 76 -6.08 -12.03 16.17
C PRO A 76 -5.39 -11.09 17.17
N LEU A 77 -5.69 -9.80 17.09
CA LEU A 77 -5.20 -8.78 18.01
C LEU A 77 -6.39 -7.96 18.52
N LYS A 78 -6.38 -7.57 19.79
CA LYS A 78 -7.30 -6.60 20.40
C LYS A 78 -6.91 -5.17 20.02
N TRP A 79 -7.79 -4.45 19.33
CA TRP A 79 -7.55 -3.06 18.92
C TRP A 79 -7.93 -2.04 20.01
N GLY A 80 -9.00 -2.30 20.77
CA GLY A 80 -9.48 -1.42 21.83
C GLY A 80 -9.86 -0.03 21.32
N ASP A 81 -9.30 1.00 21.95
CA ASP A 81 -9.55 2.42 21.73
C ASP A 81 -8.38 3.16 21.04
N LEU A 82 -7.43 2.41 20.44
CA LEU A 82 -6.19 2.97 19.90
C LEU A 82 -6.42 4.07 18.86
N GLY A 83 -7.41 3.90 17.97
CA GLY A 83 -7.79 4.94 17.00
C GLY A 83 -8.20 6.25 17.68
N LYS A 84 -9.06 6.15 18.70
CA LYS A 84 -9.55 7.30 19.47
C LYS A 84 -8.39 8.00 20.19
N ARG A 85 -7.52 7.22 20.85
CA ARG A 85 -6.32 7.75 21.53
C ARG A 85 -5.38 8.48 20.57
N MET A 86 -5.19 7.96 19.35
CA MET A 86 -4.37 8.63 18.32
C MET A 86 -4.99 9.97 17.85
N ILE A 87 -6.32 10.05 17.73
CA ILE A 87 -7.03 11.29 17.39
C ILE A 87 -6.92 12.33 18.53
N GLU A 88 -7.10 11.89 19.77
CA GLU A 88 -6.99 12.74 20.96
C GLU A 88 -5.58 13.32 21.10
N LYS A 89 -4.54 12.53 20.81
CA LYS A 89 -3.14 12.98 20.80
C LYS A 89 -2.76 13.83 19.59
N GLY A 90 -3.58 13.82 18.53
CA GLY A 90 -3.31 14.58 17.30
C GLY A 90 -2.38 13.87 16.31
N VAL A 91 -2.02 12.61 16.58
CA VAL A 91 -1.32 11.73 15.62
C VAL A 91 -2.16 11.58 14.35
N ILE A 92 -3.48 11.52 14.52
CA ILE A 92 -4.48 11.53 13.45
C ILE A 92 -5.31 12.81 13.59
N ASP A 93 -5.33 13.63 12.54
CA ASP A 93 -6.43 14.56 12.31
C ASP A 93 -7.57 13.78 11.63
N SER A 94 -8.69 13.63 12.34
CA SER A 94 -9.82 12.83 11.88
C SER A 94 -10.42 13.32 10.57
N GLU A 95 -10.49 14.64 10.37
CA GLU A 95 -11.06 15.22 9.15
C GLU A 95 -10.15 14.95 7.95
N LYS A 96 -8.84 15.14 8.12
CA LYS A 96 -7.86 14.81 7.08
C LYS A 96 -7.86 13.31 6.78
N PHE A 97 -7.91 12.46 7.80
CA PHE A 97 -7.90 11.01 7.64
C PHE A 97 -9.13 10.52 6.87
N GLU A 98 -10.33 11.00 7.22
CA GLU A 98 -11.56 10.67 6.48
C GLU A 98 -11.53 11.18 5.04
N SER A 99 -10.90 12.33 4.79
CA SER A 99 -10.83 12.94 3.46
C SER A 99 -10.14 12.05 2.41
N ILE A 100 -9.17 11.23 2.84
CA ILE A 100 -8.44 10.28 1.98
C ILE A 100 -9.41 9.31 1.29
N TYR A 101 -10.51 8.95 1.96
CA TYR A 101 -11.42 7.90 1.49
C TYR A 101 -12.71 8.44 0.86
N GLN A 102 -12.88 9.76 0.76
CA GLN A 102 -14.11 10.35 0.23
C GLN A 102 -14.42 9.88 -1.19
N LEU A 103 -13.39 9.69 -2.04
CA LEU A 103 -13.56 9.25 -3.43
C LEU A 103 -14.14 7.83 -3.57
N ARG A 104 -13.98 6.97 -2.56
CA ARG A 104 -14.57 5.61 -2.52
C ARG A 104 -15.87 5.54 -1.70
N GLY A 105 -16.49 6.67 -1.39
CA GLY A 105 -17.72 6.75 -0.58
C GLY A 105 -17.50 6.96 0.92
N GLY A 106 -16.27 7.25 1.35
CA GLY A 106 -15.90 7.49 2.74
C GLY A 106 -15.69 6.22 3.55
N LEU A 107 -15.56 6.38 4.87
CA LEU A 107 -15.37 5.26 5.79
C LEU A 107 -16.68 4.52 6.05
N ASN A 108 -16.63 3.19 5.98
CA ASN A 108 -17.74 2.34 6.39
C ASN A 108 -17.84 2.26 7.95
N ASN A 109 -18.89 1.62 8.46
CA ASN A 109 -19.13 1.55 9.91
C ASN A 109 -18.02 0.82 10.67
N TYR A 110 -17.40 -0.19 10.05
CA TYR A 110 -16.31 -0.93 10.66
C TYR A 110 -15.03 -0.08 10.76
N GLU A 111 -14.68 0.63 9.69
CA GLU A 111 -13.53 1.56 9.67
C GLU A 111 -13.74 2.72 10.66
N LYS A 112 -14.97 3.26 10.75
CA LYS A 112 -15.33 4.27 11.76
C LYS A 112 -15.21 3.73 13.18
N ALA A 113 -15.59 2.48 13.42
CA ALA A 113 -15.45 1.86 14.75
C ALA A 113 -13.96 1.79 15.16
N LEU A 114 -13.07 1.40 14.23
CA LEU A 114 -11.63 1.39 14.51
C LEU A 114 -11.05 2.78 14.83
N LEU A 115 -11.61 3.86 14.27
CA LEU A 115 -11.17 5.22 14.58
C LEU A 115 -11.78 5.80 15.87
N TYR A 116 -13.06 5.52 16.15
CA TYR A 116 -13.82 6.29 17.14
C TYR A 116 -14.32 5.48 18.34
N ALA A 117 -14.48 4.17 18.21
CA ALA A 117 -15.00 3.32 19.28
C ALA A 117 -13.90 2.92 20.27
N GLU A 118 -14.32 2.45 21.46
CA GLU A 118 -13.41 2.10 22.55
C GLU A 118 -13.19 0.58 22.71
N ASN A 119 -14.10 -0.24 22.18
CA ASN A 119 -14.15 -1.68 22.43
C ASN A 119 -14.08 -2.48 21.13
N ASN A 120 -13.02 -2.27 20.36
CA ASN A 120 -12.77 -3.03 19.15
C ASN A 120 -11.98 -4.30 19.49
N ASP A 121 -12.52 -5.47 19.15
CA ASP A 121 -11.81 -6.73 19.30
C ASP A 121 -10.76 -6.86 18.19
N SER A 122 -11.08 -7.51 17.07
CA SER A 122 -10.11 -7.83 16.02
C SER A 122 -10.03 -6.81 14.89
N ILE A 123 -8.86 -6.72 14.25
CA ILE A 123 -8.72 -6.09 12.93
C ILE A 123 -8.93 -7.13 11.84
N LYS A 124 -9.92 -6.93 10.98
CA LYS A 124 -10.05 -7.57 9.68
C LYS A 124 -9.45 -6.72 8.56
N ILE A 125 -8.62 -7.34 7.72
CA ILE A 125 -8.11 -6.78 6.47
C ILE A 125 -8.72 -7.50 5.27
N ASP A 126 -9.10 -6.77 4.24
CA ASP A 126 -9.56 -7.29 2.95
C ASP A 126 -9.13 -6.34 1.81
N LYS A 127 -9.53 -6.66 0.58
CA LYS A 127 -9.20 -5.86 -0.60
C LYS A 127 -9.75 -4.43 -0.53
N ASP A 128 -10.89 -4.23 0.12
CA ASP A 128 -11.58 -2.95 0.15
C ASP A 128 -10.97 -2.00 1.18
N ASN A 129 -10.49 -2.53 2.31
CA ASN A 129 -9.99 -1.76 3.44
C ASN A 129 -8.46 -1.78 3.64
N SER A 130 -7.69 -2.49 2.80
CA SER A 130 -6.24 -2.66 3.00
C SER A 130 -5.47 -1.35 3.14
N GLY A 131 -5.81 -0.34 2.34
CA GLY A 131 -5.25 1.02 2.43
C GLY A 131 -5.65 1.76 3.71
N PHE A 132 -6.86 1.53 4.22
CA PHE A 132 -7.29 2.07 5.51
C PHE A 132 -6.49 1.46 6.66
N ILE A 133 -6.34 0.13 6.67
CA ILE A 133 -5.56 -0.59 7.68
C ILE A 133 -4.09 -0.19 7.63
N LEU A 134 -3.52 -0.01 6.42
CA LEU A 134 -2.17 0.51 6.24
C LEU A 134 -2.00 1.86 6.94
N ASN A 135 -2.87 2.84 6.66
CA ASN A 135 -2.75 4.18 7.22
C ASN A 135 -3.00 4.21 8.73
N LEU A 136 -3.90 3.37 9.24
CA LEU A 136 -4.17 3.24 10.66
C LEU A 136 -2.96 2.67 11.42
N LEU A 137 -2.35 1.60 10.89
CA LEU A 137 -1.16 0.99 11.47
C LEU A 137 0.08 1.86 11.28
N TRP A 138 0.16 2.64 10.19
CA TRP A 138 1.22 3.62 9.98
C TRP A 138 1.17 4.70 11.07
N ALA A 139 -0.01 5.29 11.34
CA ALA A 139 -0.19 6.25 12.42
C ALA A 139 0.25 5.66 13.77
N PHE A 140 -0.17 4.42 14.05
CA PHE A 140 0.18 3.73 15.28
C PHE A 140 1.69 3.49 15.40
N GLY A 141 2.30 2.89 14.36
CA GLY A 141 3.73 2.59 14.34
C GLY A 141 4.59 3.85 14.39
N LEU A 142 4.13 4.98 13.84
CA LEU A 142 4.82 6.26 13.94
C LEU A 142 4.87 6.76 15.39
N ALA A 143 3.74 6.64 16.08
CA ALA A 143 3.53 7.34 17.34
C ALA A 143 3.77 6.49 18.58
N ASN A 144 3.69 5.16 18.47
CA ASN A 144 4.02 4.26 19.56
C ASN A 144 5.52 4.31 19.85
N LYS A 145 5.87 4.43 21.12
CA LYS A 145 7.27 4.52 21.56
C LYS A 145 7.97 3.19 21.35
N ASN A 146 9.03 3.18 20.53
CA ASN A 146 9.80 1.98 20.24
C ASN A 146 11.30 2.26 20.07
N PRO A 147 12.21 1.49 20.71
CA PRO A 147 13.65 1.61 20.52
C PRO A 147 14.13 1.52 19.06
N ILE A 148 13.43 0.77 18.19
CA ILE A 148 13.77 0.70 16.76
C ILE A 148 13.69 2.08 16.11
N LEU A 149 12.76 2.94 16.55
CA LEU A 149 12.62 4.29 16.02
C LEU A 149 13.62 5.26 16.64
N GLU A 150 13.96 5.09 17.91
CA GLU A 150 14.86 6.00 18.64
C GLU A 150 16.34 5.70 18.41
N GLN A 151 16.68 4.44 18.10
CA GLN A 151 18.06 3.94 18.08
C GLN A 151 18.38 3.11 16.83
N GLY A 152 17.36 2.78 16.02
CA GLY A 152 17.53 1.98 14.82
C GLY A 152 18.03 2.76 13.60
N PRO A 153 18.00 2.15 12.40
CA PRO A 153 18.70 2.64 11.22
C PRO A 153 18.27 4.03 10.73
N MET A 154 17.02 4.44 10.98
CA MET A 154 16.54 5.78 10.63
C MET A 154 17.27 6.90 11.39
N MET A 155 17.85 6.58 12.54
CA MET A 155 18.60 7.51 13.38
C MET A 155 20.09 7.54 13.07
N ASP A 156 20.56 6.77 12.08
CA ASP A 156 21.94 6.82 11.61
C ASP A 156 22.30 8.27 11.17
N PRO A 157 23.38 8.87 11.72
CA PRO A 157 23.77 10.24 11.41
C PRO A 157 23.94 10.54 9.92
N LYS A 158 24.23 9.53 9.09
CA LYS A 158 24.36 9.71 7.63
C LYS A 158 23.07 10.20 6.97
N TYR A 159 21.91 9.99 7.59
CA TYR A 159 20.61 10.45 7.09
C TYR A 159 20.20 11.82 7.63
N GLY A 160 20.90 12.35 8.63
CA GLY A 160 20.56 13.64 9.25
C GLY A 160 19.28 13.61 10.10
N GLY A 161 18.88 12.42 10.57
CA GLY A 161 17.70 12.19 11.42
C GLY A 161 16.52 11.55 10.68
N ALA A 162 15.53 11.09 11.46
CA ALA A 162 14.39 10.34 10.94
C ALA A 162 13.40 11.16 10.11
N GLY A 163 13.36 12.50 10.24
CA GLY A 163 12.27 13.33 9.70
C GLY A 163 12.09 13.36 8.19
N ARG A 164 13.09 12.93 7.40
CA ARG A 164 13.06 13.01 5.92
C ARG A 164 12.66 11.72 5.22
N PHE A 165 12.39 10.65 5.96
CA PHE A 165 11.92 9.40 5.38
C PHE A 165 10.47 9.50 4.93
N ALA A 166 10.06 8.65 3.98
CA ALA A 166 8.67 8.64 3.51
C ALA A 166 7.70 8.29 4.64
N SER A 167 8.14 7.48 5.60
CA SER A 167 7.37 7.11 6.80
C SER A 167 7.11 8.25 7.78
N THR A 168 7.90 9.32 7.76
CA THR A 168 7.71 10.49 8.64
C THR A 168 7.27 11.69 7.83
N GLY A 169 8.04 12.09 6.82
CA GLY A 169 7.75 13.26 5.98
C GLY A 169 6.51 13.08 5.10
N GLY A 170 6.09 11.84 4.84
CA GLY A 170 4.82 11.53 4.16
C GLY A 170 3.60 11.60 5.08
N TRP A 171 3.77 11.61 6.41
CA TRP A 171 2.65 11.62 7.35
C TRP A 171 2.10 13.03 7.59
N VAL A 172 1.37 13.54 6.60
CA VAL A 172 0.77 14.90 6.62
C VAL A 172 -0.63 14.95 7.25
N ILE A 173 -1.09 13.80 7.76
CA ILE A 173 -2.42 13.61 8.33
C ILE A 173 -2.49 14.04 9.80
N ALA A 174 -1.36 14.21 10.48
CA ALA A 174 -1.35 14.67 11.86
C ALA A 174 -1.79 16.14 12.01
N LYS A 175 -2.07 16.55 13.26
CA LYS A 175 -2.43 17.94 13.59
C LYS A 175 -1.24 18.90 13.57
N SER A 176 -0.03 18.40 13.83
CA SER A 176 1.23 19.13 13.70
C SER A 176 2.26 18.31 12.91
N ASP A 177 3.56 18.63 13.02
CA ASP A 177 4.60 17.91 12.29
C ASP A 177 4.66 16.44 12.74
N ALA A 178 4.90 15.51 11.81
CA ALA A 178 4.99 14.09 12.12
C ALA A 178 6.04 13.78 13.20
N MET A 179 7.15 14.54 13.22
CA MET A 179 8.21 14.38 14.21
C MET A 179 7.82 14.81 15.62
N ASP A 180 6.73 15.58 15.80
CA ASP A 180 6.18 15.86 17.13
C ASP A 180 5.57 14.61 17.79
N TYR A 181 5.24 13.61 16.98
CA TYR A 181 4.60 12.37 17.39
C TYR A 181 5.52 11.15 17.30
N TYR A 182 6.64 11.25 16.60
CA TYR A 182 7.57 10.15 16.34
C TYR A 182 8.07 9.47 17.63
N SER A 183 7.70 8.20 17.82
CA SER A 183 8.06 7.38 18.99
C SER A 183 7.71 8.05 20.34
N GLN A 184 6.61 8.80 20.41
CA GLN A 184 6.34 9.70 21.53
C GLN A 184 5.45 9.09 22.62
N TYR A 185 4.52 8.19 22.27
CA TYR A 185 3.50 7.73 23.20
C TYR A 185 3.65 6.24 23.51
N GLU A 186 3.51 5.86 24.77
CA GLU A 186 3.38 4.46 25.16
C GLU A 186 1.91 4.02 25.00
N PHE A 187 1.46 3.87 23.74
CA PHE A 187 0.11 3.35 23.49
C PHE A 187 0.00 1.90 23.95
N ILE A 188 1.05 1.13 23.66
CA ILE A 188 1.34 -0.18 24.24
C ILE A 188 2.77 -0.18 24.79
N LYS A 189 3.02 -1.07 25.76
CA LYS A 189 4.35 -1.27 26.33
C LYS A 189 4.75 -2.73 26.17
N LEU A 190 5.87 -2.96 25.50
CA LEU A 190 6.45 -4.29 25.32
C LEU A 190 7.35 -4.63 26.52
N THR A 191 7.39 -5.91 26.90
CA THR A 191 8.48 -6.44 27.74
C THR A 191 9.78 -6.51 26.93
N GLU A 192 10.90 -6.75 27.61
CA GLU A 192 12.20 -6.91 26.96
C GLU A 192 12.18 -8.08 25.96
N GLU A 193 11.53 -9.20 26.32
CA GLU A 193 11.39 -10.37 25.45
C GLU A 193 10.52 -10.07 24.23
N GLN A 194 9.41 -9.36 24.43
CA GLN A 194 8.52 -8.95 23.33
C GLN A 194 9.22 -7.99 22.38
N GLN A 195 9.96 -7.00 22.90
CA GLN A 195 10.74 -6.07 22.08
C GLN A 195 11.82 -6.80 21.29
N LYS A 196 12.55 -7.74 21.92
CA LYS A 196 13.55 -8.56 21.24
C LYS A 196 12.92 -9.38 20.09
N LEU A 197 11.75 -9.97 20.32
CA LEU A 197 11.02 -10.69 19.28
C LEU A 197 10.65 -9.76 18.10
N VAL A 198 10.14 -8.55 18.37
CA VAL A 198 9.85 -7.56 17.33
C VAL A 198 11.11 -7.20 16.53
N GLU A 199 12.25 -7.00 17.20
CA GLU A 199 13.51 -6.71 16.52
C GLU A 199 14.01 -7.86 15.64
N GLU A 200 13.90 -9.10 16.11
CA GLU A 200 14.32 -10.29 15.34
C GLU A 200 13.42 -10.49 14.11
N VAL A 201 12.11 -10.40 14.28
CA VAL A 201 11.13 -10.58 13.20
C VAL A 201 11.23 -9.44 12.18
N SER A 202 11.29 -8.19 12.63
CA SER A 202 11.32 -7.02 11.75
C SER A 202 12.56 -6.97 10.85
N LYS A 203 13.69 -7.57 11.26
CA LYS A 203 14.91 -7.66 10.44
C LYS A 203 14.74 -8.54 9.20
N ASN A 204 13.81 -9.48 9.21
CA ASN A 204 13.60 -10.42 8.12
C ASN A 204 12.43 -10.05 7.19
N ILE A 205 11.53 -9.16 7.60
CA ILE A 205 10.34 -8.82 6.80
C ILE A 205 10.64 -7.67 5.84
N TYR A 206 10.66 -7.97 4.55
CA TYR A 206 10.84 -7.04 3.43
C TYR A 206 9.54 -6.79 2.65
N ARG A 207 9.53 -5.70 1.89
CA ARG A 207 8.37 -5.22 1.13
C ARG A 207 8.86 -4.83 -0.27
N PRO A 208 8.13 -5.20 -1.34
CA PRO A 208 8.64 -5.10 -2.71
C PRO A 208 8.83 -3.66 -3.20
N CYS A 209 8.33 -2.67 -2.44
CA CYS A 209 8.49 -1.25 -2.74
C CYS A 209 9.85 -0.66 -2.31
N CYS A 210 10.59 -1.30 -1.40
CA CYS A 210 11.88 -0.80 -0.90
C CYS A 210 12.91 -1.92 -0.68
N GLY A 211 14.18 -1.54 -0.50
CA GLY A 211 15.29 -2.48 -0.27
C GLY A 211 15.57 -2.78 1.21
N ASN A 212 14.83 -2.14 2.11
CA ASN A 212 15.05 -2.18 3.55
C ASN A 212 14.05 -3.12 4.22
N SER A 213 14.47 -3.77 5.32
CA SER A 213 13.56 -4.58 6.14
C SER A 213 12.70 -3.68 7.04
N THR A 214 11.69 -4.27 7.68
CA THR A 214 10.81 -3.58 8.65
C THR A 214 11.59 -2.96 9.81
N TYR A 215 12.76 -3.50 10.15
CA TYR A 215 13.68 -2.93 11.15
C TYR A 215 14.23 -1.55 10.73
N PHE A 216 14.19 -1.23 9.44
CA PHE A 216 14.42 0.12 8.91
C PHE A 216 13.11 0.63 8.28
N PRO A 217 12.17 1.14 9.10
CA PRO A 217 10.81 1.49 8.66
C PRO A 217 10.76 2.86 7.95
N ASP A 218 11.49 2.99 6.84
CA ASP A 218 11.67 4.22 6.05
C ASP A 218 10.48 4.63 5.17
N CYS A 219 9.51 3.74 4.99
CA CYS A 219 8.28 3.94 4.22
C CYS A 219 7.03 3.73 5.08
N ASN A 220 5.86 4.14 4.58
CA ASN A 220 4.58 3.91 5.24
C ASN A 220 4.33 2.42 5.54
N HIS A 221 4.57 1.52 4.59
CA HIS A 221 4.53 0.07 4.81
C HIS A 221 5.54 -0.35 5.89
N GLY A 222 6.71 0.34 5.91
CA GLY A 222 7.78 0.30 6.93
C GLY A 222 7.21 0.28 8.31
N LEU A 223 6.61 1.41 8.58
CA LEU A 223 6.16 1.81 9.88
C LEU A 223 4.85 1.11 10.25
N ALA A 224 3.96 0.86 9.29
CA ALA A 224 2.74 0.10 9.50
C ALA A 224 3.00 -1.35 9.91
N MET A 225 3.91 -2.06 9.23
CA MET A 225 4.27 -3.42 9.63
C MET A 225 4.94 -3.42 10.99
N LEU A 226 5.82 -2.45 11.30
CA LEU A 226 6.42 -2.35 12.64
C LEU A 226 5.33 -2.23 13.71
N GLY A 227 4.38 -1.31 13.54
CA GLY A 227 3.24 -1.15 14.43
C GLY A 227 2.40 -2.42 14.59
N LEU A 228 2.18 -3.17 13.51
CA LEU A 228 1.52 -4.48 13.58
C LEU A 228 2.32 -5.46 14.44
N LEU A 229 3.63 -5.61 14.20
CA LEU A 229 4.48 -6.55 14.96
C LEU A 229 4.50 -6.20 16.46
N GLU A 230 4.52 -4.91 16.80
CA GLU A 230 4.41 -4.44 18.18
C GLU A 230 3.09 -4.89 18.83
N LEU A 231 1.96 -4.70 18.14
CA LEU A 231 0.64 -5.13 18.63
C LEU A 231 0.54 -6.65 18.82
N LEU A 232 1.10 -7.43 17.90
CA LEU A 232 1.10 -8.90 17.97
C LEU A 232 1.98 -9.38 19.14
N ALA A 233 3.19 -8.83 19.28
CA ALA A 233 4.10 -9.20 20.35
C ALA A 233 3.53 -8.85 21.73
N ALA A 234 2.92 -7.67 21.87
CA ALA A 234 2.25 -7.26 23.11
C ALA A 234 1.15 -8.22 23.56
N GLN A 235 0.54 -8.94 22.62
CA GLN A 235 -0.53 -9.91 22.85
C GLN A 235 -0.02 -11.35 22.94
N GLY A 236 1.29 -11.55 22.96
CA GLY A 236 1.92 -12.84 23.23
C GLY A 236 1.94 -13.79 22.05
N LEU A 237 1.78 -13.29 20.83
CA LEU A 237 1.93 -14.13 19.64
C LEU A 237 3.40 -14.55 19.46
N SER A 238 3.58 -15.77 18.97
CA SER A 238 4.89 -16.35 18.68
C SER A 238 5.52 -15.80 17.39
N GLU A 239 6.82 -16.02 17.22
CA GLU A 239 7.56 -15.67 15.99
C GLU A 239 6.88 -16.23 14.73
N GLU A 240 6.47 -17.50 14.77
CA GLU A 240 5.80 -18.19 13.67
C GLU A 240 4.47 -17.54 13.30
N GLU A 241 3.65 -17.21 14.31
CA GLU A 241 2.37 -16.52 14.10
C GLU A 241 2.57 -15.11 13.53
N MET A 242 3.59 -14.38 13.99
CA MET A 242 3.93 -13.06 13.47
C MET A 242 4.29 -13.11 11.99
N TYR A 243 5.12 -14.06 11.54
CA TYR A 243 5.42 -14.20 10.11
C TYR A 243 4.19 -14.62 9.30
N LYS A 244 3.36 -15.55 9.79
CA LYS A 244 2.12 -15.95 9.11
C LYS A 244 1.17 -14.77 8.92
N ILE A 245 0.99 -13.95 9.95
CA ILE A 245 0.13 -12.76 9.89
C ILE A 245 0.74 -11.69 8.99
N ALA A 246 2.04 -11.43 9.12
CA ALA A 246 2.75 -10.48 8.28
C ALA A 246 2.66 -10.83 6.80
N LEU A 247 2.74 -12.12 6.44
CA LEU A 247 2.57 -12.59 5.06
C LEU A 247 1.18 -12.26 4.52
N LYS A 248 0.13 -12.54 5.30
CA LYS A 248 -1.24 -12.23 4.90
C LYS A 248 -1.44 -10.72 4.72
N VAL A 249 -0.97 -9.91 5.66
CA VAL A 249 -1.11 -8.45 5.59
C VAL A 249 -0.32 -7.86 4.42
N ASN A 250 0.94 -8.27 4.24
CA ASN A 250 1.73 -7.85 3.08
C ASN A 250 1.08 -8.29 1.75
N SER A 251 0.43 -9.45 1.70
CA SER A 251 -0.30 -9.89 0.51
C SER A 251 -1.38 -8.88 0.13
N TYR A 252 -2.18 -8.40 1.09
CA TYR A 252 -3.19 -7.36 0.81
C TYR A 252 -2.59 -5.99 0.46
N TRP A 253 -1.38 -5.66 0.94
CA TRP A 253 -0.69 -4.41 0.59
C TRP A 253 0.02 -4.48 -0.77
N PHE A 254 0.43 -5.67 -1.20
CA PHE A 254 1.16 -5.90 -2.46
C PHE A 254 0.57 -7.08 -3.24
N PRO A 255 -0.72 -7.02 -3.62
CA PRO A 255 -1.45 -8.18 -4.11
C PRO A 255 -0.83 -8.78 -5.38
N GLU A 256 -0.45 -7.96 -6.35
CA GLU A 256 0.21 -8.42 -7.58
C GLU A 256 1.55 -9.11 -7.30
N THR A 257 2.31 -8.60 -6.33
CA THR A 257 3.59 -9.22 -5.94
C THR A 257 3.37 -10.61 -5.37
N TYR A 258 2.47 -10.76 -4.39
CA TYR A 258 2.29 -12.05 -3.73
C TYR A 258 1.60 -13.08 -4.62
N LEU A 259 0.71 -12.65 -5.53
CA LEU A 259 0.20 -13.54 -6.59
C LEU A 259 1.29 -13.98 -7.55
N THR A 260 2.21 -13.08 -7.91
CA THR A 260 3.35 -13.41 -8.76
C THR A 260 4.32 -14.37 -8.07
N LEU A 261 4.59 -14.16 -6.77
CA LEU A 261 5.40 -15.06 -5.96
C LEU A 261 4.74 -16.44 -5.84
N ALA A 262 3.42 -16.50 -5.63
CA ALA A 262 2.69 -17.76 -5.58
C ALA A 262 2.85 -18.56 -6.89
N LYS A 263 2.68 -17.92 -8.06
CA LYS A 263 2.95 -18.57 -9.36
C LYS A 263 4.43 -18.97 -9.52
N TYR A 264 5.37 -18.21 -8.95
CA TYR A 264 6.79 -18.52 -9.00
C TYR A 264 7.15 -19.80 -8.23
N PHE A 265 6.56 -19.99 -7.04
CA PHE A 265 6.72 -21.19 -6.22
C PHE A 265 5.99 -22.39 -6.83
N GLU A 266 4.79 -22.19 -7.36
CA GLU A 266 4.02 -23.24 -8.03
C GLU A 266 4.78 -23.81 -9.25
N LYS A 267 5.39 -22.94 -10.07
CA LYS A 267 6.27 -23.35 -11.18
C LYS A 267 7.44 -24.23 -10.72
N ARG A 268 7.81 -24.17 -9.44
CA ARG A 268 8.88 -24.96 -8.80
C ARG A 268 8.36 -26.18 -8.03
N GLY A 269 7.06 -26.44 -8.11
CA GLY A 269 6.42 -27.56 -7.44
C GLY A 269 6.20 -27.36 -5.95
N VAL A 270 6.14 -26.11 -5.47
CA VAL A 270 5.80 -25.77 -4.09
C VAL A 270 4.46 -25.04 -4.08
N ALA A 271 3.46 -25.61 -3.42
CA ALA A 271 2.15 -24.99 -3.29
C ALA A 271 2.22 -23.76 -2.37
N TRP A 272 1.38 -22.75 -2.57
CA TRP A 272 1.43 -21.52 -1.76
C TRP A 272 1.25 -21.79 -0.26
N ALA A 273 0.37 -22.73 0.10
CA ALA A 273 0.17 -23.16 1.47
C ALA A 273 1.39 -23.83 2.13
N GLU A 274 2.37 -24.28 1.34
CA GLU A 274 3.62 -24.90 1.80
C GLU A 274 4.80 -23.92 1.82
N VAL A 275 4.62 -22.70 1.32
CA VAL A 275 5.67 -21.67 1.32
C VAL A 275 5.89 -21.16 2.73
N GLU A 276 7.14 -21.26 3.21
CA GLU A 276 7.51 -20.78 4.54
C GLU A 276 7.39 -19.25 4.63
N PRO A 277 6.54 -18.70 5.52
CA PRO A 277 6.32 -17.26 5.59
C PRO A 277 7.59 -16.45 5.85
N LYS A 278 8.48 -16.99 6.70
CA LYS A 278 9.79 -16.37 6.98
C LYS A 278 10.68 -16.29 5.74
N GLU A 279 10.61 -17.27 4.86
CA GLU A 279 11.39 -17.30 3.62
C GLU A 279 10.86 -16.28 2.62
N VAL A 280 9.56 -16.35 2.29
CA VAL A 280 8.97 -15.49 1.24
C VAL A 280 8.93 -14.02 1.64
N LEU A 281 8.83 -13.70 2.93
CA LEU A 281 8.96 -12.32 3.44
C LEU A 281 10.41 -11.81 3.42
N GLY A 282 11.38 -12.69 3.23
CA GLY A 282 12.80 -12.38 3.22
C GLY A 282 13.24 -11.52 2.03
N SER A 283 14.49 -11.05 2.09
CA SER A 283 15.05 -10.14 1.09
C SER A 283 15.09 -10.72 -0.32
N VAL A 284 15.27 -12.03 -0.46
CA VAL A 284 15.37 -12.72 -1.75
C VAL A 284 14.07 -12.58 -2.57
N TYR A 285 12.92 -12.60 -1.91
CA TYR A 285 11.62 -12.63 -2.57
C TYR A 285 10.87 -11.31 -2.45
N SER A 286 10.89 -10.71 -1.25
CA SER A 286 10.06 -9.54 -0.93
C SER A 286 10.82 -8.22 -0.86
N SER A 287 12.15 -8.16 -1.06
CA SER A 287 12.81 -6.84 -1.25
C SER A 287 12.60 -6.33 -2.67
N ALA A 288 12.72 -5.01 -2.88
CA ALA A 288 12.66 -4.43 -4.22
C ALA A 288 13.63 -5.12 -5.20
N SER A 289 14.90 -5.29 -4.82
CA SER A 289 15.88 -5.98 -5.67
C SER A 289 15.60 -7.47 -5.83
N GLY A 290 15.21 -8.16 -4.75
CA GLY A 290 14.90 -9.58 -4.78
C GLY A 290 13.73 -9.88 -5.71
N TYR A 291 12.63 -9.14 -5.57
CA TYR A 291 11.46 -9.27 -6.43
C TYR A 291 11.78 -8.99 -7.91
N GLN A 292 12.67 -8.02 -8.20
CA GLN A 292 13.11 -7.79 -9.58
C GLN A 292 13.88 -8.98 -10.18
N GLU A 293 14.61 -9.76 -9.38
CA GLU A 293 15.24 -11.00 -9.86
C GLU A 293 14.18 -12.06 -10.20
N ILE A 294 13.15 -12.19 -9.37
CA ILE A 294 12.00 -13.09 -9.60
C ILE A 294 11.31 -12.77 -10.93
N LEU A 295 11.09 -11.49 -11.22
CA LEU A 295 10.43 -11.03 -12.46
C LEU A 295 11.20 -11.37 -13.75
N LYS A 296 12.47 -11.76 -13.66
CA LYS A 296 13.22 -12.26 -14.83
C LYS A 296 12.81 -13.68 -15.22
N GLU A 297 12.18 -14.41 -14.30
CA GLU A 297 11.85 -15.82 -14.45
C GLU A 297 10.37 -16.11 -14.67
N ILE A 298 9.51 -15.14 -14.35
CA ILE A 298 8.05 -15.26 -14.43
C ILE A 298 7.41 -13.95 -14.88
N LYS A 299 6.31 -14.06 -15.63
CA LYS A 299 5.49 -12.90 -15.98
C LYS A 299 4.70 -12.44 -14.74
N PRO A 300 4.67 -11.14 -14.43
CA PRO A 300 3.90 -10.63 -13.31
C PRO A 300 2.40 -10.87 -13.53
N VAL A 301 1.70 -11.19 -12.45
CA VAL A 301 0.25 -11.14 -12.39
C VAL A 301 -0.16 -9.67 -12.33
N SER A 302 -1.07 -9.25 -13.21
CA SER A 302 -1.69 -7.93 -13.13
C SER A 302 -3.14 -8.10 -12.72
N LEU A 303 -3.55 -7.35 -11.70
CA LEU A 303 -4.94 -7.25 -11.29
C LEU A 303 -5.58 -6.04 -11.99
N PRO A 304 -6.90 -6.06 -12.25
CA PRO A 304 -7.62 -4.85 -12.65
C PRO A 304 -7.41 -3.76 -11.60
N SER A 305 -6.57 -2.78 -11.95
CA SER A 305 -6.29 -1.50 -11.27
C SER A 305 -6.94 -1.30 -9.88
N GLY A 306 -6.21 -1.65 -8.82
CA GLY A 306 -6.39 -1.13 -7.47
C GLY A 306 -5.06 -0.52 -7.03
N GLY A 307 -4.84 0.75 -7.36
CA GLY A 307 -3.52 1.37 -7.37
C GLY A 307 -2.77 1.33 -6.03
N CYS A 308 -1.45 1.20 -6.11
CA CYS A 308 -0.48 1.41 -5.02
C CYS A 308 -0.41 2.87 -4.51
N GLY A 309 -1.51 3.61 -4.58
CA GLY A 309 -1.61 5.00 -4.16
C GLY A 309 -2.52 5.12 -2.94
N VAL A 310 -1.91 5.33 -1.77
CA VAL A 310 -2.49 6.17 -0.72
C VAL A 310 -1.76 7.50 -0.71
#